data_AF-A0A090T148-F1
#
_entry.id   AF-A0A090T148-F1
#
_cell.length_a   1.000
_cell.length_b   1.000
_cell.length_c   1.000
_cell.angle_alpha   90.00
_cell.angle_beta   90.00
_cell.angle_gamma   90.00
#
_symmetry.space_group_name_H-M   'P 1'
#
loop_
_entity.id
_entity.type
_entity.pdbx_description
1 polymer ?
#
loop_
_entity_poly.entity_id
_entity_poly.type
_entity_poly.pdbx_seq_one_letter_code
_entity_poly.pdbx_strand_id
1 'polypeptide(L)'
;MKAAREVADQIGTVHHEMTYTIQEGLDAIRDVIYHIETYDVTTIRASTPMFLMGRKIKAMGIKMVLSGEGADEIFGGYLYFHKAPNAKEFHEETVRKLLALNMFDCARANKSLAAWGVEGRVPFLDKEFIDVAMRLNPEDKMCGNGKMEKHILRECFEHYLPESIAWRQKEQFSDGVGYSWIDTLKEVAEAKITDQQMETAAFRFPYNTPTTKEGYAYREIFEELFPLESAAKCVPGGPSVACSSAKAIEWDESFQNCVDPSGRAVQTVHNDAY
;
A
#
# COMPACT_ATOMS: atom_id res chain seq x y z
N MET A 1 4.19 15.60 -5.33
CA MET A 1 5.32 15.92 -6.23
C MET A 1 6.44 16.72 -5.54
N LYS A 2 6.15 17.74 -4.71
CA LYS A 2 7.16 18.57 -4.01
C LYS A 2 8.25 17.77 -3.27
N ALA A 3 7.86 16.78 -2.44
CA ALA A 3 8.81 16.02 -1.63
C ALA A 3 9.82 15.20 -2.46
N ALA A 4 9.40 14.62 -3.59
CA ALA A 4 10.29 13.84 -4.46
C ALA A 4 11.34 14.72 -5.15
N ARG A 5 10.95 15.94 -5.56
CA ARG A 5 11.87 16.93 -6.14
C ARG A 5 12.89 17.42 -5.11
N GLU A 6 12.44 17.73 -3.91
CA GLU A 6 13.32 18.15 -2.80
C GLU A 6 14.39 17.12 -2.48
N VAL A 7 14.04 15.83 -2.45
CA VAL A 7 15.03 14.75 -2.31
C VAL A 7 15.97 14.71 -3.51
N ALA A 8 15.45 14.77 -4.74
CA ALA A 8 16.25 14.67 -5.95
C ALA A 8 17.29 15.79 -6.08
N ASP A 9 16.93 17.01 -5.66
CA ASP A 9 17.80 18.18 -5.62
C ASP A 9 18.92 17.98 -4.58
N GLN A 10 18.60 17.44 -3.39
CA GLN A 10 19.59 17.16 -2.33
C GLN A 10 20.65 16.13 -2.76
N ILE A 11 20.24 15.04 -3.41
CA ILE A 11 21.14 13.94 -3.78
C ILE A 11 21.69 14.07 -5.22
N GLY A 12 21.30 15.11 -5.96
CA GLY A 12 21.82 15.42 -7.29
C GLY A 12 21.43 14.43 -8.39
N THR A 13 20.23 13.83 -8.30
CA THR A 13 19.76 12.86 -9.32
C THR A 13 19.10 13.54 -10.52
N VAL A 14 19.19 12.91 -11.70
CA VAL A 14 18.34 13.28 -12.84
C VAL A 14 16.90 12.87 -12.54
N HIS A 15 16.07 13.84 -12.14
CA HIS A 15 14.71 13.59 -11.71
C HIS A 15 13.73 13.56 -12.89
N HIS A 16 12.86 12.55 -12.90
CA HIS A 16 11.79 12.42 -13.88
C HIS A 16 10.44 12.44 -13.18
N GLU A 17 9.75 13.58 -13.24
CA GLU A 17 8.38 13.67 -12.76
C GLU A 17 7.40 13.08 -13.76
N MET A 18 6.51 12.23 -13.25
CA MET A 18 5.51 11.56 -14.04
C MET A 18 4.14 11.89 -13.51
N THR A 19 3.35 12.58 -14.33
CA THR A 19 1.93 12.79 -14.09
C THR A 19 1.11 11.79 -14.90
N TYR A 20 -0.07 11.45 -14.40
CA TYR A 20 -1.13 10.76 -15.14
C TYR A 20 -2.45 11.46 -14.83
N THR A 21 -3.38 11.38 -15.77
CA THR A 21 -4.74 11.88 -15.59
C THR A 21 -5.61 10.82 -14.92
N ILE A 22 -6.67 11.24 -14.25
CA ILE A 22 -7.64 10.31 -13.66
C ILE A 22 -8.19 9.34 -14.70
N GLN A 23 -8.47 9.82 -15.92
CA GLN A 23 -8.97 8.97 -17.00
C GLN A 23 -7.94 7.89 -17.41
N GLU A 24 -6.66 8.23 -17.54
CA GLU A 24 -5.61 7.23 -17.79
C GLU A 24 -5.53 6.18 -16.68
N GLY A 25 -5.78 6.58 -15.43
CA GLY A 25 -5.90 5.66 -14.30
C GLY A 25 -7.09 4.73 -14.42
N LEU A 26 -8.28 5.27 -14.69
CA LEU A 26 -9.52 4.50 -14.85
C LEU A 26 -9.44 3.50 -16.00
N ASP A 27 -8.92 3.94 -17.15
CA ASP A 27 -8.77 3.10 -18.34
C ASP A 27 -7.79 1.95 -18.11
N ALA A 28 -6.81 2.13 -17.22
CA ALA A 28 -5.81 1.11 -16.89
C ALA A 28 -6.30 0.05 -15.88
N ILE A 29 -7.42 0.25 -15.18
CA ILE A 29 -7.85 -0.63 -14.07
C ILE A 29 -7.96 -2.09 -14.50
N ARG A 30 -8.53 -2.37 -15.68
CA ARG A 30 -8.67 -3.75 -16.16
C ARG A 30 -7.31 -4.42 -16.37
N ASP A 31 -6.38 -3.72 -17.02
CA ASP A 31 -5.03 -4.24 -17.27
C ASP A 31 -4.25 -4.39 -15.96
N VAL A 32 -4.44 -3.48 -15.01
CA VAL A 32 -3.85 -3.58 -13.67
C VAL A 32 -4.37 -4.85 -12.97
N ILE A 33 -5.68 -5.08 -12.92
CA ILE A 33 -6.23 -6.31 -12.32
C ILE A 33 -5.70 -7.56 -13.00
N TYR A 34 -5.60 -7.55 -14.33
CA TYR A 34 -5.01 -8.65 -15.10
C TYR A 34 -3.54 -8.90 -14.70
N HIS A 35 -2.72 -7.85 -14.64
CA HIS A 35 -1.30 -8.01 -14.36
C HIS A 35 -0.99 -8.34 -12.90
N ILE A 36 -1.74 -7.79 -11.94
CA ILE A 36 -1.50 -8.04 -10.51
C ILE A 36 -2.17 -9.35 -10.06
N GLU A 37 -3.24 -9.75 -10.73
CA GLU A 37 -4.02 -10.96 -10.43
C GLU A 37 -4.65 -10.90 -9.02
N THR A 38 -5.26 -9.77 -8.68
CA THR A 38 -5.95 -9.57 -7.40
C THR A 38 -7.19 -8.71 -7.57
N TYR A 39 -8.13 -8.82 -6.63
CA TYR A 39 -9.29 -7.94 -6.47
C TYR A 39 -9.23 -7.12 -5.18
N ASP A 40 -8.10 -7.14 -4.46
CA ASP A 40 -7.91 -6.32 -3.26
C ASP A 40 -7.89 -4.82 -3.61
N VAL A 41 -8.78 -4.06 -2.96
CA VAL A 41 -9.02 -2.64 -3.24
C VAL A 41 -7.75 -1.80 -3.01
N THR A 42 -7.07 -2.01 -1.88
CA THR A 42 -5.86 -1.27 -1.51
C THR A 42 -4.75 -1.52 -2.51
N THR A 43 -4.55 -2.78 -2.88
CA THR A 43 -3.54 -3.19 -3.83
C THR A 43 -3.81 -2.60 -5.21
N ILE A 44 -5.05 -2.63 -5.72
CA ILE A 44 -5.39 -2.07 -7.04
C ILE A 44 -5.20 -0.55 -7.07
N ARG A 45 -5.67 0.16 -6.03
CA ARG A 45 -5.50 1.61 -5.87
C ARG A 45 -4.03 2.02 -5.97
N ALA A 46 -3.15 1.31 -5.26
CA ALA A 46 -1.71 1.60 -5.23
C ALA A 46 -0.95 1.06 -6.46
N SER A 47 -1.42 -0.03 -7.07
CA SER A 47 -0.78 -0.65 -8.24
C SER A 47 -0.97 0.17 -9.51
N THR A 48 -2.10 0.89 -9.64
CA THR A 48 -2.42 1.62 -10.88
C THR A 48 -1.39 2.72 -11.21
N PRO A 49 -1.02 3.62 -10.28
CA PRO A 49 0.03 4.60 -10.56
C PRO A 49 1.40 3.95 -10.78
N MET A 50 1.71 2.86 -10.06
CA MET A 50 2.98 2.14 -10.21
C MET A 50 3.10 1.45 -11.58
N PHE A 51 2.00 0.88 -12.07
CA PHE A 51 1.89 0.30 -13.40
C PHE A 51 2.12 1.37 -14.48
N LEU A 52 1.44 2.52 -14.38
CA LEU A 52 1.63 3.64 -15.32
C LEU A 52 3.05 4.21 -15.27
N MET A 53 3.65 4.27 -14.08
CA MET A 53 5.05 4.66 -13.88
C MET A 53 6.00 3.65 -14.57
N GLY A 54 5.77 2.34 -14.41
CA GLY A 54 6.54 1.30 -15.07
C GLY A 54 6.58 1.45 -16.59
N ARG A 55 5.45 1.80 -17.21
CA ARG A 55 5.35 2.09 -18.65
C ARG A 55 6.30 3.20 -19.09
N LYS A 56 6.34 4.31 -18.34
CA LYS A 56 7.20 5.46 -18.63
C LYS A 56 8.67 5.16 -18.37
N ILE A 57 8.99 4.45 -17.28
CA ILE A 57 10.36 3.97 -16.99
C ILE A 57 10.89 3.14 -18.16
N LYS A 58 10.08 2.20 -18.64
CA LYS A 58 10.45 1.37 -19.79
C LYS A 58 10.69 2.19 -21.06
N ALA A 59 9.83 3.17 -21.34
CA ALA A 59 9.96 4.03 -22.51
C ALA A 59 11.26 4.86 -22.52
N MET A 60 11.82 5.16 -21.33
CA MET A 60 13.13 5.80 -21.18
C MET A 60 14.31 4.82 -21.34
N GLY A 61 14.06 3.53 -21.55
CA GLY A 61 15.08 2.50 -21.70
C GLY A 61 15.64 1.95 -20.38
N ILE A 62 15.12 2.41 -19.24
CA ILE A 62 15.49 1.89 -17.91
C ILE A 62 14.86 0.52 -17.72
N LYS A 63 15.66 -0.44 -17.24
CA LYS A 63 15.24 -1.84 -17.07
C LYS A 63 15.18 -2.30 -15.62
N MET A 64 15.71 -1.53 -14.68
CA MET A 64 15.74 -1.86 -13.27
C MET A 64 15.62 -0.60 -12.42
N VAL A 65 14.85 -0.67 -11.33
CA VAL A 65 14.71 0.39 -10.32
C VAL A 65 14.77 -0.18 -8.91
N LEU A 66 15.21 0.63 -7.96
CA LEU A 66 15.17 0.33 -6.54
C LEU A 66 13.90 0.92 -5.92
N SER A 67 13.25 0.18 -5.02
CA SER A 67 12.06 0.62 -4.30
C SER A 67 12.23 0.45 -2.78
N GLY A 68 11.50 1.26 -2.01
CA GLY A 68 11.52 1.28 -0.56
C GLY A 68 10.53 0.32 0.13
N GLU A 69 9.91 -0.60 -0.63
CA GLU A 69 8.97 -1.59 -0.07
C GLU A 69 9.65 -2.43 1.02
N GLY A 70 8.89 -2.79 2.06
CA GLY A 70 9.39 -3.55 3.21
C GLY A 70 9.79 -2.68 4.41
N ALA A 71 10.07 -1.39 4.20
CA ALA A 71 10.49 -0.51 5.29
C ALA A 71 9.41 -0.36 6.38
N ASP A 72 8.15 -0.22 5.98
CA ASP A 72 7.04 -0.05 6.92
C ASP A 72 6.77 -1.34 7.70
N GLU A 73 6.91 -2.50 7.07
CA GLU A 73 6.69 -3.82 7.68
C GLU A 73 7.79 -4.21 8.65
N ILE A 74 9.05 -3.79 8.40
CA ILE A 74 10.19 -4.07 9.29
C ILE A 74 10.20 -3.15 10.50
N PHE A 75 9.92 -1.86 10.29
CA PHE A 75 10.11 -0.80 11.28
C PHE A 75 8.80 -0.23 11.85
N GLY A 76 7.64 -0.84 11.54
CA GLY A 76 6.33 -0.41 12.00
C GLY A 76 5.97 1.01 11.55
N GLY A 77 6.03 1.24 10.25
CA GLY A 77 5.85 2.55 9.63
C GLY A 77 4.42 2.94 9.31
N TYR A 78 3.45 2.05 9.47
CA TYR A 78 2.04 2.40 9.31
C TYR A 78 1.50 3.11 10.55
N LEU A 79 0.59 4.07 10.36
CA LEU A 79 0.05 4.89 11.46
C LEU A 79 -0.66 4.06 12.55
N TYR A 80 -1.21 2.88 12.22
CA TYR A 80 -1.84 2.01 13.21
C TYR A 80 -0.84 1.44 14.24
N PHE A 81 0.46 1.41 13.94
CA PHE A 81 1.48 0.99 14.91
C PHE A 81 1.61 1.94 16.11
N HIS A 82 1.11 3.19 16.01
CA HIS A 82 1.01 4.09 17.16
C HIS A 82 0.05 3.56 18.24
N LYS A 83 -0.81 2.60 17.89
CA LYS A 83 -1.75 1.94 18.78
C LYS A 83 -1.24 0.58 19.28
N ALA A 84 -0.02 0.18 18.91
CA ALA A 84 0.55 -1.07 19.39
C ALA A 84 0.64 -1.04 20.94
N PRO A 85 0.06 -2.03 21.63
CA PRO A 85 -0.08 -1.96 23.09
C PRO A 85 1.24 -2.15 23.83
N ASN A 86 2.21 -2.85 23.23
CA ASN A 86 3.54 -3.08 23.77
C ASN A 86 4.50 -3.58 22.66
N ALA A 87 5.79 -3.67 22.99
CA ALA A 87 6.86 -4.06 22.08
C ALA A 87 6.71 -5.48 21.51
N LYS A 88 6.12 -6.41 22.27
CA LYS A 88 5.87 -7.78 21.82
C LYS A 88 4.82 -7.80 20.72
N GLU A 89 3.66 -7.17 20.93
CA GLU A 89 2.60 -7.10 19.92
C GLU A 89 3.08 -6.33 18.67
N PHE A 90 3.86 -5.27 18.84
CA PHE A 90 4.51 -4.57 17.73
C PHE A 90 5.40 -5.52 16.92
N HIS A 91 6.29 -6.28 17.58
CA HIS A 91 7.17 -7.21 16.90
C HIS A 91 6.40 -8.34 16.19
N GLU A 92 5.46 -8.98 16.87
CA GLU A 92 4.63 -10.04 16.30
C GLU A 92 3.86 -9.55 15.07
N GLU A 93 3.38 -8.31 15.07
CA GLU A 93 2.76 -7.71 13.91
C GLU A 93 3.75 -7.45 12.76
N THR A 94 4.94 -6.91 13.03
CA THR A 94 5.98 -6.76 11.98
C THR A 94 6.33 -8.11 11.33
N VAL A 95 6.43 -9.18 12.13
CA VAL A 95 6.66 -10.54 11.63
C VAL A 95 5.47 -11.04 10.80
N ARG A 96 4.23 -10.86 11.26
CA ARG A 96 3.03 -11.23 10.48
C ARG A 96 3.00 -10.51 9.13
N LYS A 97 3.27 -9.19 9.14
CA LYS A 97 3.32 -8.36 7.94
C LYS A 97 4.38 -8.86 6.95
N LEU A 98 5.60 -9.15 7.42
CA LEU A 98 6.67 -9.68 6.58
C LEU A 98 6.31 -11.03 5.95
N LEU A 99 5.70 -11.94 6.71
CA LEU A 99 5.30 -13.26 6.19
C LEU A 99 4.17 -13.16 5.15
N ALA A 100 3.29 -12.15 5.27
CA ALA A 100 2.18 -11.92 4.36
C ALA A 100 2.54 -11.07 3.13
N LEU A 101 3.70 -10.39 3.14
CA LEU A 101 4.11 -9.36 2.18
C LEU A 101 4.08 -9.86 0.71
N ASN A 102 4.33 -11.16 0.51
CA ASN A 102 4.26 -11.81 -0.80
C ASN A 102 2.88 -11.71 -1.49
N MET A 103 1.79 -11.59 -0.72
CA MET A 103 0.42 -11.46 -1.24
C MET A 103 0.00 -10.01 -1.48
N PHE A 104 0.78 -9.04 -0.99
CA PHE A 104 0.45 -7.61 -0.99
C PHE A 104 1.54 -6.81 -1.72
N ASP A 105 2.37 -6.07 -0.98
CA ASP A 105 3.33 -5.10 -1.48
C ASP A 105 4.38 -5.72 -2.43
N CYS A 106 4.84 -6.95 -2.17
CA CYS A 106 5.74 -7.66 -3.09
C CYS A 106 5.05 -8.00 -4.41
N ALA A 107 3.80 -8.48 -4.37
CA ALA A 107 3.04 -8.80 -5.57
C ALA A 107 2.81 -7.54 -6.41
N ARG A 108 2.38 -6.44 -5.78
CA ARG A 108 2.24 -5.12 -6.43
C ARG A 108 3.55 -4.66 -7.05
N ALA A 109 4.60 -4.52 -6.25
CA ALA A 109 5.86 -3.95 -6.72
C ALA A 109 6.49 -4.78 -7.85
N ASN A 110 6.45 -6.11 -7.72
CA ASN A 110 6.96 -6.99 -8.76
C ASN A 110 6.09 -6.94 -10.03
N LYS A 111 4.79 -7.23 -9.92
CA LYS A 111 3.93 -7.43 -11.08
C LYS A 111 3.62 -6.11 -11.82
N SER A 112 3.46 -4.99 -11.11
CA SER A 112 3.25 -3.67 -11.76
C SER A 112 4.43 -3.26 -12.63
N LEU A 113 5.67 -3.49 -12.18
CA LEU A 113 6.88 -3.16 -12.94
C LEU A 113 7.14 -4.20 -14.04
N ALA A 114 6.95 -5.49 -13.73
CA ALA A 114 7.13 -6.59 -14.68
C ALA A 114 6.16 -6.51 -15.87
N ALA A 115 4.97 -5.94 -15.68
CA ALA A 115 4.02 -5.67 -16.77
C ALA A 115 4.64 -4.86 -17.93
N TRP A 116 5.66 -4.05 -17.65
CA TRP A 116 6.38 -3.25 -18.63
C TRP A 116 7.83 -3.71 -18.83
N GLY A 117 8.19 -4.89 -18.33
CA GLY A 117 9.55 -5.43 -18.43
C GLY A 117 10.59 -4.55 -17.72
N VAL A 118 10.24 -4.09 -16.51
CA VAL A 118 11.11 -3.38 -15.56
C VAL A 118 11.27 -4.26 -14.32
N GLU A 119 12.50 -4.45 -13.87
CA GLU A 119 12.83 -5.16 -12.64
C GLU A 119 12.78 -4.22 -11.43
N GLY A 120 11.97 -4.53 -10.43
CA GLY A 120 12.00 -3.85 -9.13
C GLY A 120 12.87 -4.59 -8.13
N ARG A 121 13.82 -3.91 -7.49
CA ARG A 121 14.63 -4.44 -6.39
C ARG A 121 14.28 -3.73 -5.08
N VAL A 122 14.27 -4.48 -3.98
CA VAL A 122 13.75 -4.03 -2.67
C VAL A 122 14.79 -4.23 -1.57
N PRO A 123 15.75 -3.30 -1.40
CA PRO A 123 16.87 -3.48 -0.47
C PRO A 123 16.46 -3.70 0.99
N PHE A 124 15.33 -3.14 1.44
CA PHE A 124 14.81 -3.41 2.78
C PHE A 124 14.44 -4.87 3.00
N LEU A 125 14.13 -5.62 1.94
CA LEU A 125 13.80 -7.05 2.02
C LEU A 125 15.00 -7.95 1.72
N ASP A 126 16.21 -7.40 1.68
CA ASP A 126 17.43 -8.21 1.65
C ASP A 126 17.49 -9.11 2.90
N LYS A 127 17.97 -10.34 2.71
CA LYS A 127 17.98 -11.35 3.77
C LYS A 127 18.90 -10.98 4.93
N GLU A 128 20.08 -10.44 4.63
CA GLU A 128 21.05 -10.04 5.64
C GLU A 128 20.58 -8.78 6.37
N PHE A 129 19.96 -7.84 5.65
CA PHE A 129 19.34 -6.67 6.24
C PHE A 129 18.19 -7.03 7.19
N ILE A 130 17.27 -7.92 6.77
CA ILE A 130 16.17 -8.40 7.62
C ILE A 130 16.72 -9.06 8.89
N ASP A 131 17.76 -9.89 8.77
CA ASP A 131 18.37 -10.57 9.91
C ASP A 131 18.88 -9.58 10.97
N VAL A 132 19.42 -8.43 10.56
CA VAL A 132 19.83 -7.37 11.48
C VAL A 132 18.61 -6.62 12.01
N ALA A 133 17.77 -6.08 11.12
CA ALA A 133 16.67 -5.18 11.48
C ALA A 133 15.60 -5.85 12.36
N MET A 134 15.37 -7.16 12.18
CA MET A 134 14.41 -7.93 12.98
C MET A 134 14.97 -8.43 14.31
N ARG A 135 16.29 -8.36 14.53
CA ARG A 135 16.94 -8.68 15.82
C ARG A 135 17.14 -7.47 16.73
N LEU A 136 16.85 -6.26 16.25
CA LEU A 136 16.82 -5.06 17.09
C LEU A 136 15.74 -5.19 18.18
N ASN A 137 15.95 -4.54 19.33
CA ASN A 137 14.94 -4.49 20.38
C ASN A 137 13.68 -3.79 19.81
N PRO A 138 12.51 -4.45 19.82
CA PRO A 138 11.29 -3.84 19.26
C PRO A 138 10.87 -2.55 19.97
N GLU A 139 11.27 -2.33 21.23
CA GLU A 139 11.06 -1.06 21.94
C GLU A 139 11.70 0.13 21.23
N ASP A 140 12.85 -0.07 20.57
CA ASP A 140 13.53 0.99 19.81
C ASP A 140 12.80 1.31 18.49
N LYS A 141 11.96 0.38 18.02
CA LYS A 141 11.13 0.54 16.81
C LYS A 141 9.76 1.15 17.10
N MET A 142 9.30 1.10 18.36
CA MET A 142 7.98 1.62 18.74
C MET A 142 7.87 3.13 18.52
N CYS A 143 6.72 3.54 18.00
CA CYS A 143 6.31 4.94 17.87
C CYS A 143 5.29 5.32 18.96
N GLY A 144 4.98 6.62 19.05
CA GLY A 144 4.16 7.19 20.14
C GLY A 144 5.02 7.85 21.21
N ASN A 145 4.37 8.49 22.20
CA ASN A 145 5.05 9.24 23.28
C ASN A 145 6.10 10.25 22.78
N GLY A 146 5.81 10.93 21.66
CA GLY A 146 6.72 11.90 21.04
C GLY A 146 7.67 11.32 19.98
N LYS A 147 7.73 9.99 19.80
CA LYS A 147 8.47 9.35 18.70
C LYS A 147 7.60 9.16 17.46
N MET A 148 8.14 9.54 16.31
CA MET A 148 7.56 9.31 14.98
C MET A 148 7.70 7.84 14.55
N GLU A 149 6.82 7.38 13.66
CA GLU A 149 6.98 6.06 13.04
C GLU A 149 8.34 5.92 12.36
N LYS A 150 8.96 4.74 12.52
CA LYS A 150 10.32 4.42 12.03
C LYS A 150 11.41 5.35 12.59
N HIS A 151 11.26 5.86 13.82
CA HIS A 151 12.21 6.78 14.46
C HIS A 151 13.68 6.34 14.33
N ILE A 152 13.99 5.08 14.71
CA ILE A 152 15.35 4.53 14.62
C ILE A 152 15.92 4.59 13.19
N LEU A 153 15.09 4.34 12.17
CA LEU A 153 15.51 4.44 10.78
C LEU A 153 15.80 5.89 10.39
N ARG A 154 14.99 6.84 10.88
CA ARG A 154 15.19 8.28 10.64
C ARG A 154 16.51 8.74 11.25
N GLU A 155 16.78 8.41 12.51
CA GLU A 155 18.05 8.73 13.19
C GLU A 155 19.27 8.14 12.45
N CYS A 156 19.18 6.91 11.95
CA CYS A 156 20.30 6.29 11.22
C CYS A 156 20.64 7.01 9.89
N PHE A 157 19.67 7.66 9.24
CA PHE A 157 19.83 8.18 7.87
C PHE A 157 19.48 9.65 7.69
N GLU A 158 19.17 10.40 8.77
CA GLU A 158 18.76 11.81 8.68
C GLU A 158 19.78 12.71 7.97
N HIS A 159 21.06 12.38 8.06
CA HIS A 159 22.15 13.14 7.42
C HIS A 159 22.20 12.99 5.89
N TYR A 160 21.47 12.03 5.30
CA TYR A 160 21.40 11.87 3.84
C TYR A 160 20.34 12.75 3.18
N LEU A 161 19.35 13.23 3.94
CA LEU A 161 18.14 13.85 3.40
C LEU A 161 17.90 15.23 4.06
N PRO A 162 17.10 16.11 3.44
CA PRO A 162 16.65 17.32 4.11
C PRO A 162 15.84 16.97 5.36
N GLU A 163 15.95 17.77 6.43
CA GLU A 163 15.26 17.54 7.71
C GLU A 163 13.73 17.42 7.53
N SER A 164 13.17 18.25 6.65
CA SER A 164 11.78 18.25 6.19
C SER A 164 11.31 16.90 5.62
N ILE A 165 12.22 16.10 5.08
CA ILE A 165 11.96 14.75 4.54
C ILE A 165 12.26 13.69 5.60
N ALA A 166 13.41 13.80 6.27
CA ALA A 166 13.86 12.85 7.29
C ALA A 166 12.84 12.72 8.43
N TRP A 167 12.13 13.80 8.76
CA TRP A 167 11.14 13.86 9.84
C TRP A 167 9.72 14.15 9.33
N ARG A 168 9.43 13.78 8.06
CA ARG A 168 8.07 13.86 7.50
C ARG A 168 7.21 12.69 7.97
N GLN A 169 5.98 12.95 8.43
CA GLN A 169 5.01 11.90 8.75
C GLN A 169 4.67 11.03 7.53
N LYS A 170 4.40 9.74 7.77
CA LYS A 170 3.99 8.78 6.75
C LYS A 170 2.70 9.19 6.05
N GLU A 171 2.78 9.22 4.73
CA GLU A 171 1.61 9.20 3.84
C GLU A 171 1.56 7.88 3.07
N GLN A 172 0.39 7.31 2.89
CA GLN A 172 0.21 6.13 2.04
C GLN A 172 0.38 6.48 0.56
N PHE A 173 0.86 5.52 -0.24
CA PHE A 173 1.19 5.75 -1.65
C PHE A 173 -0.03 6.23 -2.45
N SER A 174 -1.19 5.63 -2.24
CA SER A 174 -2.43 5.98 -2.92
C SER A 174 -2.99 7.35 -2.52
N ASP A 175 -2.63 7.88 -1.35
CA ASP A 175 -3.00 9.23 -0.92
C ASP A 175 -2.02 10.27 -1.47
N GLY A 176 -0.71 9.96 -1.46
CA GLY A 176 0.34 10.85 -1.96
C GLY A 176 0.34 11.06 -3.48
N VAL A 177 -0.34 10.20 -4.26
CA VAL A 177 -0.55 10.40 -5.71
C VAL A 177 -1.62 11.44 -6.03
N GLY A 178 -2.49 11.77 -5.08
CA GLY A 178 -3.54 12.78 -5.21
C GLY A 178 -4.90 12.28 -4.73
N TYR A 179 -5.55 13.05 -3.85
CA TYR A 179 -6.82 12.70 -3.22
C TYR A 179 -7.94 12.37 -4.22
N SER A 180 -8.00 13.08 -5.34
CA SER A 180 -9.00 12.90 -6.39
C SER A 180 -8.98 11.52 -7.06
N TRP A 181 -7.86 10.78 -6.98
CA TRP A 181 -7.78 9.43 -7.53
C TRP A 181 -8.73 8.46 -6.83
N ILE A 182 -8.62 8.37 -5.50
CA ILE A 182 -9.45 7.47 -4.70
C ILE A 182 -10.91 7.92 -4.74
N ASP A 183 -11.15 9.23 -4.67
CA ASP A 183 -12.52 9.76 -4.66
C ASP A 183 -13.23 9.45 -5.99
N THR A 184 -12.55 9.61 -7.13
CA THR A 184 -13.14 9.26 -8.43
C THR A 184 -13.37 7.75 -8.58
N LEU A 185 -12.48 6.90 -8.06
CA LEU A 185 -12.70 5.44 -8.06
C LEU A 185 -13.98 5.05 -7.31
N LYS A 186 -14.20 5.66 -6.15
CA LYS A 186 -15.43 5.46 -5.36
C LYS A 186 -16.65 5.94 -6.14
N GLU A 187 -16.61 7.14 -6.71
CA GLU A 187 -17.71 7.72 -7.50
C GLU A 187 -18.08 6.86 -8.71
N VAL A 188 -17.09 6.38 -9.48
CA VAL A 188 -17.31 5.52 -10.65
C VAL A 188 -17.93 4.19 -10.24
N ALA A 189 -17.46 3.59 -9.14
CA ALA A 189 -18.02 2.35 -8.63
C ALA A 189 -19.47 2.54 -8.12
N GLU A 190 -19.74 3.66 -7.44
CA GLU A 190 -21.07 4.03 -6.95
C GLU A 190 -22.08 4.18 -8.09
N ALA A 191 -21.66 4.78 -9.20
CA ALA A 191 -22.49 4.93 -10.40
C ALA A 191 -22.71 3.62 -11.17
N LYS A 192 -21.76 2.68 -11.11
CA LYS A 192 -21.80 1.43 -11.88
C LYS A 192 -22.52 0.29 -11.15
N ILE A 193 -22.32 0.17 -9.84
CA ILE A 193 -22.83 -0.97 -9.05
C ILE A 193 -24.09 -0.57 -8.29
N THR A 194 -25.16 -1.32 -8.47
CA THR A 194 -26.46 -1.04 -7.83
C THR A 194 -26.51 -1.60 -6.40
N ASP A 195 -27.40 -1.05 -5.57
CA ASP A 195 -27.63 -1.57 -4.21
C ASP A 195 -28.15 -3.01 -4.25
N GLN A 196 -28.97 -3.35 -5.23
CA GLN A 196 -29.44 -4.73 -5.46
C GLN A 196 -28.27 -5.70 -5.75
N GLN A 197 -27.27 -5.27 -6.53
CA GLN A 197 -26.07 -6.08 -6.76
C GLN A 197 -25.30 -6.31 -5.44
N MET A 198 -25.22 -5.31 -4.57
CA MET A 198 -24.60 -5.44 -3.26
C MET A 198 -25.38 -6.36 -2.32
N GLU A 199 -26.71 -6.24 -2.27
CA GLU A 199 -27.59 -7.13 -1.47
C GLU A 199 -27.44 -8.61 -1.87
N THR A 200 -27.23 -8.85 -3.17
CA THR A 200 -27.11 -10.20 -3.74
C THR A 200 -25.66 -10.65 -3.94
N ALA A 201 -24.67 -9.87 -3.50
CA ALA A 201 -23.25 -10.11 -3.75
C ALA A 201 -22.80 -11.48 -3.24
N ALA A 202 -23.31 -11.94 -2.10
CA ALA A 202 -22.96 -13.24 -1.51
C ALA A 202 -23.40 -14.44 -2.37
N PHE A 203 -24.43 -14.29 -3.22
CA PHE A 203 -24.85 -15.33 -4.15
C PHE A 203 -23.97 -15.39 -5.38
N ARG A 204 -23.49 -14.23 -5.86
CA ARG A 204 -22.58 -14.14 -7.01
C ARG A 204 -21.15 -14.50 -6.63
N PHE A 205 -20.67 -13.98 -5.50
CA PHE A 205 -19.31 -14.10 -5.00
C PHE A 205 -19.30 -14.74 -3.60
N PRO A 206 -19.55 -16.06 -3.48
CA PRO A 206 -19.69 -16.71 -2.17
C PRO A 206 -18.37 -16.75 -1.36
N TYR A 207 -17.22 -16.70 -2.04
CA TYR A 207 -15.91 -16.57 -1.41
C TYR A 207 -15.45 -15.11 -1.45
N ASN A 208 -15.00 -14.57 -0.32
CA ASN A 208 -14.59 -13.17 -0.17
C ASN A 208 -15.61 -12.20 -0.76
N THR A 209 -16.85 -12.27 -0.27
CA THR A 209 -17.93 -11.40 -0.73
C THR A 209 -17.52 -9.92 -0.62
N PRO A 210 -17.59 -9.13 -1.70
CA PRO A 210 -17.27 -7.71 -1.64
C PRO A 210 -18.26 -6.98 -0.73
N THR A 211 -17.74 -6.18 0.18
CA THR A 211 -18.53 -5.37 1.14
C THR A 211 -18.71 -3.92 0.70
N THR A 212 -18.05 -3.51 -0.40
CA THR A 212 -18.16 -2.19 -1.00
C THR A 212 -18.39 -2.31 -2.50
N LYS A 213 -19.01 -1.29 -3.11
CA LYS A 213 -19.25 -1.23 -4.56
C LYS A 213 -17.96 -1.22 -5.37
N GLU A 214 -16.92 -0.56 -4.86
CA GLU A 214 -15.58 -0.58 -5.48
C GLU A 214 -14.97 -1.99 -5.47
N GLY A 215 -15.02 -2.68 -4.32
CA GLY A 215 -14.59 -4.07 -4.23
C GLY A 215 -15.38 -4.99 -5.16
N TYR A 216 -16.69 -4.74 -5.30
CA TYR A 216 -17.54 -5.47 -6.25
C TYR A 216 -17.10 -5.25 -7.69
N ALA A 217 -16.86 -4.00 -8.10
CA ALA A 217 -16.44 -3.66 -9.45
C ALA A 217 -15.11 -4.33 -9.82
N TYR A 218 -14.15 -4.37 -8.89
CA TYR A 218 -12.88 -5.07 -9.08
C TYR A 218 -13.05 -6.58 -9.13
N ARG A 219 -13.87 -7.14 -8.25
CA ARG A 219 -14.16 -8.58 -8.22
C ARG A 219 -14.84 -9.06 -9.49
N GLU A 220 -15.74 -8.27 -10.06
CA GLU A 220 -16.36 -8.54 -11.36
C GLU A 220 -15.33 -8.64 -12.48
N ILE A 221 -14.43 -7.66 -12.59
CA ILE A 221 -13.34 -7.68 -13.57
C ILE A 221 -12.42 -8.87 -13.35
N PHE A 222 -12.08 -9.17 -12.09
CA PHE A 222 -11.22 -10.30 -11.75
C PHE A 222 -11.83 -11.65 -12.18
N GLU A 223 -13.10 -11.93 -11.88
CA GLU A 223 -13.73 -13.20 -12.29
C GLU A 223 -13.97 -13.31 -13.80
N GLU A 224 -14.12 -12.18 -14.51
CA GLU A 224 -14.11 -12.18 -15.97
C GLU A 224 -12.76 -12.60 -16.56
N LEU A 225 -11.65 -12.17 -15.94
CA LEU A 225 -10.28 -12.44 -16.40
C LEU A 225 -9.79 -13.82 -15.93
N PHE A 226 -10.19 -14.23 -14.72
CA PHE A 226 -9.76 -15.46 -14.05
C PHE A 226 -10.98 -16.28 -13.60
N PRO A 227 -11.70 -16.94 -14.53
CA PRO A 227 -12.97 -17.63 -14.26
C PRO A 227 -12.76 -19.01 -13.60
N LEU A 228 -11.98 -19.03 -12.51
CA LEU A 228 -11.64 -20.22 -11.73
C LEU A 228 -11.77 -19.89 -10.24
N GLU A 229 -12.54 -20.71 -9.52
CA GLU A 229 -12.72 -20.56 -8.06
C GLU A 229 -11.37 -20.57 -7.31
N SER A 230 -10.42 -21.38 -7.78
CA SER A 230 -9.08 -21.45 -7.19
C SER A 230 -8.29 -20.15 -7.33
N ALA A 231 -8.50 -19.38 -8.40
CA ALA A 231 -7.86 -18.08 -8.58
C ALA A 231 -8.35 -17.10 -7.52
N ALA A 232 -9.66 -17.07 -7.26
CA ALA A 232 -10.23 -16.22 -6.22
C ALA A 232 -9.68 -16.55 -4.82
N LYS A 233 -9.42 -17.83 -4.53
CA LYS A 233 -8.84 -18.33 -3.27
C LYS A 233 -7.36 -17.99 -3.08
N CYS A 234 -6.65 -17.57 -4.12
CA CYS A 234 -5.29 -17.07 -4.01
C CYS A 234 -5.23 -15.65 -3.46
N VAL A 235 -6.33 -14.89 -3.55
CA VAL A 235 -6.41 -13.53 -3.02
C VAL A 235 -6.82 -13.58 -1.55
N PRO A 236 -5.99 -13.06 -0.62
CA PRO A 236 -6.27 -13.12 0.80
C PRO A 236 -7.58 -12.40 1.14
N GLY A 237 -8.40 -13.05 1.96
CA GLY A 237 -9.63 -12.49 2.49
C GLY A 237 -9.52 -12.06 3.96
N GLY A 238 -10.58 -11.44 4.46
CA GLY A 238 -10.71 -11.06 5.86
C GLY A 238 -10.68 -9.55 6.09
N PRO A 239 -10.97 -9.10 7.32
CA PRO A 239 -10.96 -7.69 7.66
C PRO A 239 -9.53 -7.14 7.65
N SER A 240 -9.34 -5.97 7.03
CA SER A 240 -8.10 -5.20 7.06
C SER A 240 -8.42 -3.71 7.06
N VAL A 241 -7.72 -2.95 7.89
CA VAL A 241 -7.81 -1.48 7.95
C VAL A 241 -6.41 -0.91 7.79
N ALA A 242 -6.17 0.01 6.84
CA ALA A 242 -4.87 0.67 6.66
C ALA A 242 -3.66 -0.30 6.58
N CYS A 243 -3.81 -1.40 5.82
CA CYS A 243 -2.81 -2.48 5.67
C CYS A 243 -2.52 -3.32 6.93
N SER A 244 -3.33 -3.17 7.98
CA SER A 244 -3.21 -3.94 9.23
C SER A 244 -3.66 -5.40 9.08
N SER A 245 -3.09 -6.27 9.93
CA SER A 245 -3.62 -7.60 10.14
C SER A 245 -4.91 -7.57 10.98
N ALA A 246 -5.70 -8.64 10.91
CA ALA A 246 -6.88 -8.80 11.78
C ALA A 246 -6.55 -8.66 13.28
N LYS A 247 -5.34 -9.05 13.69
CA LYS A 247 -4.92 -8.91 15.09
C LYS A 247 -4.68 -7.46 15.49
N ALA A 248 -4.13 -6.64 14.59
CA ALA A 248 -3.90 -5.22 14.85
C ALA A 248 -5.20 -4.40 14.92
N ILE A 249 -6.31 -4.89 14.33
CA ILE A 249 -7.64 -4.31 14.51
C ILE A 249 -8.10 -4.41 15.98
N GLU A 250 -7.64 -5.42 16.73
CA GLU A 250 -7.98 -5.57 18.15
C GLU A 250 -7.28 -4.55 19.07
N TRP A 251 -6.29 -3.81 18.57
CA TRP A 251 -5.52 -2.86 19.39
C TRP A 251 -6.27 -1.57 19.71
N ASP A 252 -7.26 -1.20 18.91
CA ASP A 252 -8.04 0.03 19.11
C ASP A 252 -9.49 -0.19 18.64
N GLU A 253 -10.46 0.09 19.50
CA GLU A 253 -11.89 -0.07 19.20
C GLU A 253 -12.33 0.76 17.99
N SER A 254 -11.68 1.90 17.72
CA SER A 254 -11.98 2.73 16.55
C SER A 254 -11.70 2.04 15.22
N PHE A 255 -10.85 1.00 15.19
CA PHE A 255 -10.58 0.22 13.98
C PHE A 255 -11.67 -0.80 13.66
N GLN A 256 -12.45 -1.23 14.64
CA GLN A 256 -13.45 -2.31 14.44
C GLN A 256 -14.61 -1.90 13.52
N ASN A 257 -14.91 -0.59 13.43
CA ASN A 257 -16.00 -0.06 12.62
C ASN A 257 -15.51 0.72 11.38
N CYS A 258 -14.21 0.70 11.08
CA CYS A 258 -13.67 1.43 9.94
C CYS A 258 -13.78 0.62 8.65
N VAL A 259 -14.54 1.14 7.68
CA VAL A 259 -14.76 0.50 6.36
C VAL A 259 -13.77 1.00 5.31
N ASP A 260 -13.10 2.14 5.54
CA ASP A 260 -12.11 2.68 4.61
C ASP A 260 -10.73 2.04 4.87
N PRO A 261 -10.16 1.29 3.91
CA PRO A 261 -8.86 0.68 4.10
C PRO A 261 -7.69 1.67 3.94
N SER A 262 -7.95 2.95 3.65
CA SER A 262 -6.90 3.97 3.53
C SER A 262 -6.33 4.41 4.87
N GLY A 263 -5.11 4.97 4.84
CA GLY A 263 -4.42 5.52 6.01
C GLY A 263 -5.15 6.70 6.65
N ARG A 264 -6.09 7.31 5.91
CA ARG A 264 -7.01 8.33 6.39
C ARG A 264 -7.90 7.85 7.54
N ALA A 265 -8.04 6.53 7.71
CA ALA A 265 -8.79 5.92 8.81
C ALA A 265 -8.21 6.25 10.20
N VAL A 266 -6.90 6.53 10.31
CA VAL A 266 -6.22 6.78 11.59
C VAL A 266 -6.19 8.29 11.91
N GLN A 267 -7.36 8.92 11.96
CA GLN A 267 -7.50 10.38 12.09
C GLN A 267 -6.91 10.96 13.39
N THR A 268 -6.81 10.17 14.46
CA THR A 268 -6.27 10.64 15.76
C THR A 268 -4.77 10.87 15.78
N VAL A 269 -4.03 10.39 14.76
CA VAL A 269 -2.56 10.48 14.67
C VAL A 269 -2.12 11.37 13.49
N HIS A 270 -3.03 11.67 12.56
CA HIS A 270 -2.74 12.45 11.36
C HIS A 270 -2.80 13.95 11.69
N ASN A 271 -1.64 14.57 11.95
CA ASN A 271 -1.61 15.95 12.47
C ASN A 271 -1.78 17.01 11.39
N ASP A 272 -1.46 16.73 10.12
CA ASP A 272 -1.65 17.67 9.01
C ASP A 272 -2.03 16.93 7.73
N ALA A 273 -3.27 17.10 7.26
CA ALA A 273 -3.63 16.82 5.88
C ALA A 273 -3.23 18.04 5.04
N TYR A 274 -2.06 17.97 4.39
CA TYR A 274 -1.66 18.95 3.38
C TYR A 274 -2.34 18.68 2.04
#